data_AF-A0A7Z9GWE1-F1
#
_entry.id   AF-A0A7Z9GWE1-F1
#
_cell.length_a   1.000
_cell.length_b   1.000
_cell.length_c   1.000
_cell.angle_alpha   90.00
_cell.angle_beta   90.00
_cell.angle_gamma   90.00
#
_symmetry.space_group_name_H-M   'P 1'
#
loop_
_entity.id
_entity.type
_entity.pdbx_description
1 polymer ?
#
loop_
_entity_poly.entity_id
_entity_poly.type
_entity_poly.pdbx_seq_one_letter_code
_entity_poly.pdbx_strand_id
1 'polypeptide(L)'
;MFTSCLTRRGLVLGLVLIILGGCSATTTPTDQNSPATADKSKPAATDSSDTSNPTKPAETKPAATAPEPLPLSKEELADGWIRLFDGSTLFGWQASSDADWQVVDGAITVSRGTKGLLCTTTPFSNYMLSLEFRSAEGTNSGIFLHTPLKPQDPASDCYELNIADADNPFPTGSLVKRQKTVGKFDSPGWQRYEVTVLFDTITVVLD
;
A
#
# COMPACT_ATOMS: atom_id res chain seq x y z
N MET A 1 14.82 -26.31 -30.53
CA MET A 1 16.06 -26.01 -31.29
C MET A 1 15.76 -24.91 -32.30
N PHE A 2 16.02 -23.66 -31.94
CA PHE A 2 16.16 -22.56 -32.88
C PHE A 2 17.27 -21.66 -32.34
N THR A 3 18.43 -21.80 -32.97
CA THR A 3 19.65 -21.06 -32.65
C THR A 3 19.64 -19.81 -33.53
N SER A 4 19.62 -18.62 -32.95
CA SER A 4 19.87 -17.39 -33.69
C SER A 4 20.86 -16.49 -32.97
N CYS A 5 21.62 -15.82 -33.80
CA CYS A 5 23.02 -15.48 -33.64
C CYS A 5 23.24 -14.21 -32.82
N LEU A 6 24.21 -14.29 -31.91
CA LEU A 6 24.81 -13.19 -31.19
C LEU A 6 25.43 -12.18 -32.18
N THR A 7 25.08 -10.89 -32.10
CA THR A 7 25.92 -9.83 -32.66
C THR A 7 26.12 -8.72 -31.65
N ARG A 8 27.39 -8.57 -31.28
CA ARG A 8 27.97 -7.70 -30.26
C ARG A 8 28.25 -6.32 -30.86
N ARG A 9 27.62 -5.27 -30.35
CA ARG A 9 27.97 -3.84 -30.54
C ARG A 9 27.40 -3.11 -29.33
N GLY A 10 28.07 -2.25 -28.57
CA GLY A 10 29.43 -1.76 -28.50
C GLY A 10 29.42 -0.87 -27.25
N LEU A 11 30.33 -1.13 -26.32
CA LEU A 11 30.51 -0.36 -25.09
C LEU A 11 31.03 1.04 -25.46
N VAL A 12 30.27 2.10 -25.16
CA VAL A 12 30.78 3.47 -25.13
C VAL A 12 30.73 3.95 -23.69
N LEU A 13 31.89 3.90 -23.05
CA LEU A 13 32.15 4.43 -21.72
C LEU A 13 32.37 5.95 -21.86
N GLY A 14 31.37 6.74 -21.50
CA GLY A 14 31.47 8.20 -21.42
C GLY A 14 31.68 8.67 -19.99
N LEU A 15 32.93 8.87 -19.61
CA LEU A 15 33.37 9.50 -18.36
C LEU A 15 33.35 11.02 -18.53
N VAL A 16 32.52 11.77 -17.77
CA VAL A 16 32.72 13.22 -17.59
C VAL A 16 32.36 13.65 -16.15
N LEU A 17 33.43 13.80 -15.37
CA LEU A 17 33.80 14.86 -14.42
C LEU A 17 32.74 15.47 -13.46
N ILE A 18 32.97 15.17 -12.18
CA ILE A 18 32.42 15.82 -10.98
C ILE A 18 32.96 17.26 -10.88
N ILE A 19 32.08 18.23 -10.59
CA ILE A 19 32.50 19.54 -10.05
C ILE A 19 31.74 19.77 -8.74
N LEU A 20 32.43 19.53 -7.63
CA LEU A 20 32.03 19.94 -6.28
C LEU A 20 32.41 21.41 -6.11
N GLY A 21 31.42 22.29 -5.98
CA GLY A 21 31.61 23.65 -5.50
C GLY A 21 31.13 23.76 -4.06
N GLY A 22 32.06 23.71 -3.10
CA GLY A 22 31.83 24.14 -1.73
C GLY A 22 32.52 25.48 -1.50
N CYS A 23 31.87 26.38 -0.76
CA CYS A 23 32.54 27.40 0.07
C CYS A 23 31.67 27.64 1.30
N SER A 24 32.22 27.30 2.46
CA SER A 24 31.72 27.62 3.79
C SER A 24 31.90 29.10 4.12
N ALA A 25 31.04 29.65 4.98
CA ALA A 25 31.42 30.73 5.87
C ALA A 25 30.73 30.55 7.23
N THR A 26 31.58 30.19 8.20
CA THR A 26 31.39 30.12 9.63
C THR A 26 31.12 31.48 10.24
N THR A 27 30.15 31.57 11.17
CA THR A 27 30.30 32.39 12.39
C THR A 27 29.36 31.88 13.48
N THR A 28 29.93 31.25 14.50
CA THR A 28 29.49 31.36 15.91
C THR A 28 30.73 31.82 16.68
N PRO A 29 30.60 32.72 17.66
CA PRO A 29 30.68 32.27 19.07
C PRO A 29 29.59 32.93 19.94
N THR A 30 28.89 32.14 20.77
CA THR A 30 29.01 32.07 22.25
C THR A 30 28.59 33.41 22.92
N ASP A 31 27.77 33.47 23.96
CA ASP A 31 27.98 32.76 25.23
C ASP A 31 26.94 33.18 26.31
N GLN A 32 26.85 32.36 27.35
CA GLN A 32 26.51 32.66 28.76
C GLN A 32 25.04 32.80 29.27
N ASN A 33 24.74 31.83 30.14
CA ASN A 33 24.20 31.94 31.52
C ASN A 33 22.69 31.99 31.82
N SER A 34 22.27 30.93 32.53
CA SER A 34 21.24 30.91 33.58
C SER A 34 21.87 31.39 34.91
N PRO A 35 21.10 31.89 35.91
CA PRO A 35 20.58 30.95 36.92
C PRO A 35 19.25 31.32 37.64
N ALA A 36 18.66 30.28 38.23
CA ALA A 36 18.04 30.20 39.58
C ALA A 36 16.60 30.69 39.91
N THR A 37 15.77 29.66 40.22
CA THR A 37 14.95 29.40 41.45
C THR A 37 13.61 30.10 41.78
N ALA A 38 12.63 29.21 42.09
CA ALA A 38 11.50 29.25 43.06
C ALA A 38 10.38 30.31 42.84
N ASP A 39 9.09 30.14 43.17
CA ASP A 39 8.36 29.31 44.14
C ASP A 39 6.86 29.18 43.75
N LYS A 40 6.19 28.17 44.32
CA LYS A 40 4.74 27.91 44.56
C LYS A 40 3.64 28.72 43.84
N SER A 41 2.60 28.02 43.37
CA SER A 41 1.30 27.87 44.10
C SER A 41 0.22 27.10 43.29
N LYS A 42 -0.56 26.27 44.00
CA LYS A 42 -1.75 25.47 43.60
C LYS A 42 -3.04 26.25 43.95
N PRO A 43 -4.16 26.11 43.19
CA PRO A 43 -5.35 25.31 43.63
C PRO A 43 -5.96 24.47 42.47
N ALA A 44 -6.23 23.17 42.69
CA ALA A 44 -7.52 22.60 43.14
C ALA A 44 -8.61 22.57 42.05
N ALA A 45 -8.91 21.36 41.56
CA ALA A 45 -10.19 21.02 40.94
C ALA A 45 -10.55 19.58 41.32
N THR A 46 -11.66 19.48 42.04
CA THR A 46 -12.47 18.29 42.31
C THR A 46 -13.25 17.97 41.03
N ASP A 47 -13.28 16.73 40.58
CA ASP A 47 -14.56 16.15 40.15
C ASP A 47 -14.55 14.62 40.15
N SER A 48 -15.76 14.11 40.12
CA SER A 48 -16.28 12.97 40.82
C SER A 48 -16.20 11.69 40.01
N SER A 49 -16.01 10.58 40.72
CA SER A 49 -16.23 9.23 40.24
C SER A 49 -17.72 8.98 40.06
N ASP A 50 -18.15 8.66 38.84
CA ASP A 50 -19.46 8.04 38.60
C ASP A 50 -19.27 6.67 37.94
N THR A 51 -19.84 5.67 38.60
CA THR A 51 -19.73 4.25 38.27
C THR A 51 -21.08 3.81 37.77
N SER A 52 -21.21 3.49 36.47
CA SER A 52 -22.34 2.73 35.98
C SER A 52 -21.91 1.68 34.95
N ASN A 53 -22.58 0.53 35.08
CA ASN A 53 -22.23 -0.82 34.66
C ASN A 53 -22.40 -1.04 33.15
N PRO A 54 -21.52 -1.77 32.43
CA PRO A 54 -21.74 -2.05 31.01
C PRO A 54 -22.75 -3.19 30.81
N THR A 55 -23.84 -2.88 30.12
CA THR A 55 -24.76 -3.87 29.55
C THR A 55 -24.09 -4.57 28.37
N LYS A 56 -24.03 -5.90 28.43
CA LYS A 56 -23.53 -6.82 27.39
C LYS A 56 -24.18 -6.52 26.02
N PRO A 57 -23.42 -6.15 24.98
CA PRO A 57 -23.95 -6.10 23.63
C PRO A 57 -24.22 -7.51 23.09
N ALA A 58 -25.35 -7.64 22.40
CA ALA A 58 -25.77 -8.85 21.70
C ALA A 58 -24.71 -9.28 20.66
N GLU A 59 -24.39 -10.57 20.64
CA GLU A 59 -23.50 -11.19 19.66
C GLU A 59 -24.11 -11.06 18.26
N THR A 60 -23.51 -10.20 17.45
CA THR A 60 -23.76 -10.12 16.02
C THR A 60 -22.94 -11.21 15.34
N LYS A 61 -23.59 -12.02 14.49
CA LYS A 61 -22.98 -13.03 13.61
C LYS A 61 -21.67 -12.50 12.99
N PRO A 62 -20.51 -13.20 13.10
CA PRO A 62 -19.25 -12.69 12.59
C PRO A 62 -19.33 -12.47 11.08
N ALA A 63 -19.11 -11.22 10.65
CA ALA A 63 -18.62 -10.94 9.31
C ALA A 63 -17.31 -11.74 9.14
N ALA A 64 -17.12 -12.38 7.99
CA ALA A 64 -15.93 -13.20 7.77
C ALA A 64 -14.67 -12.34 7.99
N THR A 65 -13.91 -12.65 9.04
CA THR A 65 -12.60 -12.05 9.34
C THR A 65 -11.67 -12.21 8.14
N ALA A 66 -10.69 -11.32 7.97
CA ALA A 66 -9.65 -11.54 6.98
C ALA A 66 -8.91 -12.85 7.26
N PRO A 67 -8.38 -13.54 6.23
CA PRO A 67 -7.42 -14.61 6.44
C PRO A 67 -6.32 -14.11 7.39
N GLU A 68 -6.06 -14.85 8.47
CA GLU A 68 -5.07 -14.44 9.45
C GLU A 68 -3.71 -14.30 8.73
N PRO A 69 -2.99 -13.17 8.90
CA PRO A 69 -1.71 -12.97 8.25
C PRO A 69 -0.69 -13.92 8.87
N LEU A 70 -0.55 -15.10 8.28
CA LEU A 70 0.43 -16.09 8.70
C LEU A 70 1.84 -15.55 8.41
N PRO A 71 2.84 -15.84 9.27
CA PRO A 71 4.23 -15.60 8.91
C PRO A 71 4.55 -16.33 7.60
N LEU A 72 5.43 -15.75 6.78
CA LEU A 72 5.91 -16.44 5.58
C LEU A 72 6.54 -17.78 5.98
N SER A 73 6.23 -18.82 5.21
CA SER A 73 6.87 -20.12 5.31
C SER A 73 8.38 -20.02 5.02
N LYS A 74 9.15 -21.04 5.42
CA LYS A 74 10.59 -21.06 5.15
C LYS A 74 10.86 -21.11 3.65
N GLU A 75 9.99 -21.77 2.92
CA GLU A 75 10.01 -21.91 1.47
C GLU A 75 9.75 -20.55 0.81
N GLU A 76 8.70 -19.82 1.21
CA GLU A 76 8.44 -18.46 0.72
C GLU A 76 9.63 -17.51 1.01
N LEU A 77 10.21 -17.59 2.22
CA LEU A 77 11.39 -16.79 2.56
C LEU A 77 12.60 -17.17 1.69
N ALA A 78 12.82 -18.46 1.43
CA ALA A 78 13.91 -18.94 0.58
C ALA A 78 13.73 -18.51 -0.89
N ASP A 79 12.48 -18.42 -1.34
CA ASP A 79 12.11 -17.92 -2.67
C ASP A 79 12.14 -16.38 -2.76
N GLY A 80 12.43 -15.69 -1.66
CA GLY A 80 12.63 -14.24 -1.60
C GLY A 80 11.36 -13.42 -1.42
N TRP A 81 10.25 -14.04 -0.99
CA TRP A 81 9.02 -13.32 -0.66
C TRP A 81 9.22 -12.38 0.53
N ILE A 82 8.56 -11.23 0.45
CA ILE A 82 8.44 -10.27 1.54
C ILE A 82 6.97 -10.01 1.84
N ARG A 83 6.64 -9.72 3.10
CA ARG A 83 5.30 -9.25 3.47
C ARG A 83 5.21 -7.74 3.23
N LEU A 84 4.21 -7.32 2.46
CA LEU A 84 3.88 -5.90 2.27
C LEU A 84 2.92 -5.37 3.34
N PHE A 85 2.20 -6.26 4.02
CA PHE A 85 1.25 -5.92 5.07
C PHE A 85 1.42 -6.89 6.24
N ASP A 86 1.43 -6.34 7.45
CA ASP A 86 1.67 -7.05 8.70
C ASP A 86 0.37 -7.50 9.41
N GLY A 87 -0.80 -7.20 8.82
CA GLY A 87 -2.10 -7.50 9.43
C GLY A 87 -2.59 -6.48 10.44
N SER A 88 -1.79 -5.49 10.80
CA SER A 88 -2.00 -4.70 12.02
C SER A 88 -1.81 -3.19 11.81
N THR A 89 -0.98 -2.78 10.87
CA THR A 89 -0.61 -1.38 10.64
C THR A 89 -0.55 -1.03 9.16
N LEU A 90 -0.58 0.27 8.87
CA LEU A 90 -0.28 0.79 7.53
C LEU A 90 1.22 1.11 7.36
N PHE A 91 2.09 0.44 8.12
CA PHE A 91 3.53 0.61 7.95
C PHE A 91 3.96 0.24 6.53
N GLY A 92 4.72 1.13 5.89
CA GLY A 92 5.11 0.95 4.49
C GLY A 92 4.05 1.40 3.48
N TRP A 93 2.94 1.99 3.92
CA TRP A 93 1.88 2.53 3.08
C TRP A 93 1.68 4.04 3.29
N GLN A 94 1.26 4.73 2.23
CA GLN A 94 1.00 6.17 2.24
C GLN A 94 -0.27 6.47 1.44
N ALA A 95 -1.26 7.08 2.08
CA ALA A 95 -2.48 7.53 1.42
C ALA A 95 -2.19 8.79 0.56
N SER A 96 -2.79 8.86 -0.62
CA SER A 96 -2.69 10.00 -1.54
C SER A 96 -3.81 11.04 -1.37
N SER A 97 -4.74 10.79 -0.45
CA SER A 97 -5.96 11.57 -0.22
C SER A 97 -6.38 11.46 1.25
N ASP A 98 -7.49 12.10 1.61
CA ASP A 98 -8.11 12.01 2.94
C ASP A 98 -9.06 10.79 3.10
N ALA A 99 -8.99 9.82 2.18
CA ALA A 99 -9.65 8.53 2.34
C ALA A 99 -9.27 7.86 3.66
N ASP A 100 -10.26 7.24 4.31
CA ASP A 100 -10.15 6.64 5.64
C ASP A 100 -9.50 5.25 5.63
N TRP A 101 -8.32 5.14 5.01
CA TRP A 101 -7.55 3.91 5.03
C TRP A 101 -7.21 3.51 6.47
N GLN A 102 -7.63 2.30 6.84
CA GLN A 102 -7.45 1.78 8.20
C GLN A 102 -7.36 0.25 8.20
N VAL A 103 -6.81 -0.31 9.27
CA VAL A 103 -6.77 -1.76 9.47
C VAL A 103 -7.94 -2.19 10.36
N VAL A 104 -8.79 -3.07 9.83
CA VAL A 104 -9.94 -3.64 10.54
C VAL A 104 -9.94 -5.15 10.32
N ASP A 105 -10.06 -5.92 11.40
CA ASP A 105 -10.15 -7.39 11.38
C ASP A 105 -9.05 -8.07 10.54
N GLY A 106 -7.82 -7.54 10.62
CA GLY A 106 -6.67 -8.09 9.90
C GLY A 106 -6.58 -7.70 8.42
N ALA A 107 -7.39 -6.76 7.94
CA ALA A 107 -7.37 -6.29 6.56
C ALA A 107 -7.26 -4.76 6.46
N ILE A 108 -6.62 -4.29 5.39
CA ILE A 108 -6.68 -2.89 4.98
C ILE A 108 -8.08 -2.63 4.42
N THR A 109 -8.76 -1.61 4.93
CA THR A 109 -10.11 -1.22 4.56
C THR A 109 -10.18 0.29 4.26
N VAL A 110 -11.14 0.66 3.42
CA VAL A 110 -11.49 2.05 3.10
C VAL A 110 -13.00 2.11 2.88
N SER A 111 -13.65 3.18 3.32
CA SER A 111 -15.11 3.32 3.26
C SER A 111 -15.59 4.73 2.93
N ARG A 112 -14.80 5.76 3.23
CA ARG A 112 -15.17 7.18 3.15
C ARG A 112 -13.97 8.05 2.75
N GLY A 113 -14.25 9.32 2.46
CA GLY A 113 -13.25 10.33 2.09
C GLY A 113 -13.12 10.51 0.58
N THR A 114 -12.20 11.37 0.16
CA THR A 114 -11.94 11.64 -1.26
C THR A 114 -11.28 10.42 -1.89
N LYS A 115 -11.70 10.04 -3.10
CA LYS A 115 -11.06 8.94 -3.84
C LYS A 115 -9.56 9.17 -3.98
N GLY A 116 -8.78 8.16 -3.68
CA GLY A 116 -7.33 8.17 -3.85
C GLY A 116 -6.72 6.81 -3.59
N LEU A 117 -5.41 6.72 -3.79
CA LEU A 117 -4.65 5.48 -3.65
C LEU A 117 -4.08 5.34 -2.24
N LEU A 118 -3.89 4.09 -1.81
CA LEU A 118 -2.95 3.74 -0.77
C LEU A 118 -1.72 3.12 -1.44
N CYS A 119 -0.62 3.85 -1.48
CA CYS A 119 0.58 3.46 -2.19
C CYS A 119 1.61 2.85 -1.24
N THR A 120 2.38 1.87 -1.70
CA THR A 120 3.61 1.46 -0.99
C THR A 120 4.59 2.63 -0.95
N THR A 121 5.34 2.78 0.13
CA THR A 121 6.39 3.81 0.25
C THR A 121 7.65 3.46 -0.54
N THR A 122 7.75 2.22 -1.01
CA THR A 122 8.84 1.70 -1.83
C THR A 122 8.32 1.31 -3.21
N PRO A 123 8.99 1.72 -4.30
CA PRO A 123 8.61 1.32 -5.66
C PRO A 123 9.14 -0.07 -6.00
N PHE A 124 8.37 -0.82 -6.78
CA PHE A 124 8.75 -2.12 -7.31
C PHE A 124 8.71 -2.11 -8.83
N SER A 125 9.64 -2.81 -9.48
CA SER A 125 9.71 -2.92 -10.94
C SER A 125 9.27 -4.31 -11.40
N ASN A 126 10.18 -5.28 -11.43
CA ASN A 126 9.82 -6.67 -11.70
C ASN A 126 9.50 -7.38 -10.39
N TYR A 127 8.31 -7.98 -10.28
CA TYR A 127 7.86 -8.65 -9.07
C TYR A 127 6.75 -9.67 -9.33
N MET A 128 6.59 -10.58 -8.38
CA MET A 128 5.38 -11.37 -8.18
C MET A 128 4.62 -10.81 -6.98
N LEU A 129 3.30 -10.74 -7.06
CA LEU A 129 2.41 -10.22 -6.03
C LEU A 129 1.27 -11.19 -5.82
N SER A 130 1.21 -11.76 -4.61
CA SER A 130 0.07 -12.51 -4.10
C SER A 130 -0.71 -11.61 -3.14
N LEU A 131 -2.01 -11.45 -3.34
CA LEU A 131 -2.88 -10.77 -2.40
C LEU A 131 -4.28 -11.36 -2.40
N GLU A 132 -4.98 -11.18 -1.29
CA GLU A 132 -6.40 -11.50 -1.17
C GLU A 132 -7.21 -10.22 -1.00
N PHE A 133 -8.41 -10.20 -1.57
CA PHE A 133 -9.33 -9.08 -1.49
C PHE A 133 -10.77 -9.56 -1.29
N ARG A 134 -11.59 -8.68 -0.75
CA ARG A 134 -13.04 -8.85 -0.68
C ARG A 134 -13.70 -7.51 -0.97
N SER A 135 -14.78 -7.53 -1.73
CA SER A 135 -15.56 -6.34 -2.07
C SER A 135 -17.04 -6.56 -1.78
N ALA A 136 -17.73 -5.48 -1.40
CA ALA A 136 -19.19 -5.48 -1.36
C ALA A 136 -19.77 -5.27 -2.76
N GLU A 137 -21.03 -5.63 -2.97
CA GLU A 137 -21.77 -5.27 -4.19
C GLU A 137 -21.75 -3.74 -4.39
N GLY A 138 -21.59 -3.29 -5.63
CA GLY A 138 -21.45 -1.87 -5.98
C GLY A 138 -20.03 -1.33 -5.84
N THR A 139 -19.05 -2.17 -5.47
CA THR A 139 -17.65 -1.73 -5.33
C THR A 139 -17.07 -1.39 -6.71
N ASN A 140 -16.27 -0.33 -6.74
CA ASN A 140 -15.37 -0.03 -7.85
C ASN A 140 -14.04 0.43 -7.26
N SER A 141 -13.10 -0.50 -7.18
CA SER A 141 -11.76 -0.35 -6.62
C SER A 141 -10.76 -1.08 -7.51
N GLY A 142 -9.47 -1.07 -7.18
CA GLY A 142 -8.49 -1.79 -7.97
C GLY A 142 -7.12 -1.87 -7.32
N ILE A 143 -6.31 -2.79 -7.83
CA ILE A 143 -4.89 -2.92 -7.50
C ILE A 143 -4.11 -2.17 -8.59
N PHE A 144 -3.40 -1.11 -8.19
CA PHE A 144 -2.64 -0.27 -9.10
C PHE A 144 -1.18 -0.74 -9.16
N LEU A 145 -0.77 -1.25 -10.32
CA LEU A 145 0.53 -1.83 -10.61
C LEU A 145 1.43 -0.83 -11.36
N HIS A 146 2.74 -0.92 -11.16
CA HIS A 146 3.75 0.01 -11.72
C HIS A 146 3.44 1.49 -11.47
N THR A 147 2.87 1.79 -10.29
CA THR A 147 2.53 3.16 -9.90
C THR A 147 3.81 3.97 -9.61
N PRO A 148 4.01 5.14 -10.24
CA PRO A 148 5.11 6.03 -9.87
C PRO A 148 4.92 6.57 -8.45
N LEU A 149 5.98 7.04 -7.80
CA LEU A 149 5.89 7.56 -6.42
C LEU A 149 4.90 8.72 -6.24
N LYS A 150 4.61 9.46 -7.31
CA LYS A 150 3.69 10.61 -7.33
C LYS A 150 2.85 10.58 -8.61
N PRO A 151 1.86 9.68 -8.74
CA PRO A 151 1.01 9.62 -9.92
C PRO A 151 0.21 10.93 -10.03
N GLN A 152 0.09 11.48 -11.23
CA GLN A 152 -0.70 12.68 -11.50
C GLN A 152 -2.09 12.28 -12.02
N ASP A 153 -2.14 11.30 -12.91
CA ASP A 153 -3.37 10.65 -13.37
C ASP A 153 -3.20 9.13 -13.24
N PRO A 154 -3.66 8.51 -12.14
CA PRO A 154 -3.56 7.07 -11.95
C PRO A 154 -4.14 6.23 -13.09
N ALA A 155 -5.10 6.76 -13.87
CA ALA A 155 -5.68 6.02 -14.98
C ALA A 155 -4.73 5.88 -16.18
N SER A 156 -3.80 6.83 -16.36
CA SER A 156 -2.75 6.80 -17.39
C SER A 156 -1.40 6.33 -16.84
N ASP A 157 -1.06 6.74 -15.62
CA ASP A 157 0.27 6.59 -15.03
C ASP A 157 0.49 5.20 -14.43
N CYS A 158 -0.60 4.45 -14.22
CA CYS A 158 -0.58 3.12 -13.61
C CYS A 158 -1.32 2.10 -14.50
N TYR A 159 -1.15 0.82 -14.15
CA TYR A 159 -2.03 -0.25 -14.60
C TYR A 159 -3.00 -0.63 -13.48
N GLU A 160 -4.29 -0.44 -13.71
CA GLU A 160 -5.34 -0.78 -12.75
C GLU A 160 -5.88 -2.18 -13.04
N LEU A 161 -5.61 -3.13 -12.14
CA LEU A 161 -6.27 -4.43 -12.08
C LEU A 161 -7.56 -4.27 -11.25
N ASN A 162 -8.70 -4.32 -11.93
CA ASN A 162 -9.96 -3.86 -11.35
C ASN A 162 -10.59 -4.85 -10.36
N ILE A 163 -11.31 -4.31 -9.39
CA ILE A 163 -12.22 -4.99 -8.47
C ILE A 163 -13.56 -4.27 -8.60
N ALA A 164 -14.46 -4.86 -9.38
CA ALA A 164 -15.78 -4.29 -9.66
C ALA A 164 -16.80 -5.36 -10.04
N ASP A 165 -18.07 -5.00 -9.93
CA ASP A 165 -19.21 -5.83 -10.30
C ASP A 165 -19.16 -6.30 -11.76
N ALA A 166 -19.84 -7.40 -12.07
CA ALA A 166 -19.86 -8.00 -13.41
C ALA A 166 -20.40 -7.09 -14.53
N ASP A 167 -21.23 -6.10 -14.21
CA ASP A 167 -21.81 -5.15 -15.17
C ASP A 167 -20.92 -3.93 -15.43
N ASN A 168 -19.82 -3.77 -14.68
CA ASN A 168 -18.83 -2.75 -14.94
C ASN A 168 -18.22 -2.92 -16.36
N PRO A 169 -17.91 -1.83 -17.09
CA PRO A 169 -17.23 -1.92 -18.38
C PRO A 169 -15.94 -2.76 -18.34
N PHE A 170 -15.23 -2.73 -17.20
CA PHE A 170 -14.05 -3.52 -16.88
C PHE A 170 -14.30 -4.25 -15.55
N PRO A 171 -14.98 -5.41 -15.54
CA PRO A 171 -15.29 -6.12 -14.30
C PRO A 171 -14.04 -6.67 -13.61
N THR A 172 -14.20 -7.21 -12.40
CA THR A 172 -13.13 -7.87 -11.63
C THR A 172 -12.24 -8.76 -12.51
N GLY A 173 -10.94 -8.60 -12.36
CA GLY A 173 -9.90 -9.27 -13.13
C GLY A 173 -9.45 -8.50 -14.38
N SER A 174 -10.16 -7.44 -14.80
CA SER A 174 -9.78 -6.66 -15.99
C SER A 174 -8.61 -5.73 -15.71
N LEU A 175 -7.72 -5.55 -16.69
CA LEU A 175 -6.81 -4.40 -16.74
C LEU A 175 -7.53 -3.22 -17.42
N VAL A 176 -7.96 -2.23 -16.63
CA VAL A 176 -8.82 -1.14 -17.08
C VAL A 176 -8.23 -0.42 -18.30
N LYS A 177 -9.02 -0.22 -19.36
CA LYS A 177 -8.62 0.35 -20.67
C LYS A 177 -7.59 -0.46 -21.49
N ARG A 178 -7.16 -1.64 -21.03
CA ARG A 178 -6.11 -2.43 -21.69
C ARG A 178 -6.62 -3.82 -22.07
N GLN A 179 -7.09 -4.60 -21.10
CA GLN A 179 -7.61 -5.94 -21.32
C GLN A 179 -8.85 -6.16 -20.45
N LYS A 180 -10.00 -6.40 -21.10
CA LYS A 180 -11.23 -6.80 -20.41
C LYS A 180 -11.19 -8.30 -20.11
N THR A 181 -11.61 -8.66 -18.91
CA THR A 181 -11.78 -10.07 -18.51
C THR A 181 -13.09 -10.63 -19.02
N VAL A 182 -13.06 -11.91 -19.39
CA VAL A 182 -14.23 -12.65 -19.89
C VAL A 182 -14.71 -13.60 -18.80
N GLY A 183 -15.93 -13.39 -18.32
CA GLY A 183 -16.53 -14.17 -17.23
C GLY A 183 -17.13 -13.26 -16.16
N LYS A 184 -17.58 -13.88 -15.07
CA LYS A 184 -18.06 -13.20 -13.86
C LYS A 184 -17.21 -13.68 -12.69
N PHE A 185 -16.54 -12.75 -12.04
CA PHE A 185 -15.61 -13.01 -10.95
C PHE A 185 -15.83 -12.04 -9.78
N ASP A 186 -17.01 -11.41 -9.75
CA ASP A 186 -17.50 -10.70 -8.58
C ASP A 186 -17.99 -11.72 -7.54
N SER A 187 -17.50 -11.58 -6.31
CA SER A 187 -17.83 -12.48 -5.21
C SER A 187 -17.92 -11.70 -3.90
N PRO A 188 -18.88 -12.02 -3.00
CA PRO A 188 -18.89 -11.47 -1.65
C PRO A 188 -17.84 -12.11 -0.74
N GLY A 189 -17.18 -13.17 -1.18
CA GLY A 189 -16.11 -13.87 -0.46
C GLY A 189 -14.73 -13.27 -0.69
N TRP A 190 -13.76 -13.78 0.05
CA TRP A 190 -12.35 -13.53 -0.24
C TRP A 190 -11.97 -14.18 -1.57
N GLN A 191 -11.22 -13.45 -2.38
CA GLN A 191 -10.69 -13.86 -3.68
C GLN A 191 -9.19 -13.55 -3.70
N ARG A 192 -8.44 -14.29 -4.52
CA ARG A 192 -6.98 -14.14 -4.61
C ARG A 192 -6.56 -13.67 -5.99
N TYR A 193 -5.65 -12.69 -6.01
CA TYR A 193 -4.86 -12.39 -7.18
C TYR A 193 -3.45 -12.91 -7.01
N GLU A 194 -2.97 -13.61 -8.04
CA GLU A 194 -1.56 -13.84 -8.29
C GLU A 194 -1.15 -13.05 -9.53
N VAL A 195 -0.29 -12.06 -9.32
CA VAL A 195 0.15 -11.13 -10.36
C VAL A 195 1.63 -11.29 -10.59
N THR A 196 2.03 -11.49 -11.84
CA THR A 196 3.44 -11.42 -12.25
C THR A 196 3.62 -10.21 -13.15
N VAL A 197 4.49 -9.29 -12.72
CA VAL A 197 4.87 -8.10 -13.50
C VAL A 197 6.32 -8.25 -13.90
N LEU A 198 6.56 -8.50 -15.20
CA LEU A 198 7.89 -8.69 -15.77
C LEU A 198 8.04 -7.84 -17.03
N PHE A 199 8.91 -6.84 -16.95
CA PHE A 199 9.17 -5.89 -18.04
C PHE A 199 7.87 -5.23 -18.54
N ASP A 200 7.45 -5.55 -19.76
CA ASP A 200 6.25 -5.05 -20.43
C ASP A 200 5.05 -6.01 -20.34
N THR A 201 5.19 -7.10 -19.58
CA THR A 201 4.19 -8.16 -19.45
C THR A 201 3.61 -8.18 -18.04
N ILE A 202 2.28 -8.11 -17.95
CA ILE A 202 1.51 -8.35 -16.73
C ILE A 202 0.69 -9.62 -16.94
N THR A 203 0.90 -10.62 -16.08
CA THR A 203 0.07 -11.83 -16.01
C THR A 203 -0.73 -11.81 -14.72
N VAL A 204 -2.03 -12.09 -14.82
CA VAL A 204 -2.94 -12.15 -13.68
C VAL A 204 -3.62 -13.51 -13.67
N VAL A 205 -3.60 -14.16 -12.51
CA VAL A 205 -4.45 -15.31 -12.18
C VAL A 205 -5.41 -14.85 -11.08
N LEU A 206 -6.68 -15.19 -11.26
CA LEU A 206 -7.76 -14.93 -10.31
C LEU A 206 -8.38 -16.28 -9.95
N ASP A 207 -8.33 -16.62 -8.67
CA ASP A 207 -8.88 -17.86 -8.09
C ASP A 207 -10.30 -17.65 -7.55
#